data_AF-A0A1K0GWP4-F1
#
_entry.id   AF-A0A1K0GWP4-F1
#
_cell.length_a   1.000
_cell.length_b   1.000
_cell.length_c   1.000
_cell.angle_alpha   90.00
_cell.angle_beta   90.00
_cell.angle_gamma   90.00
#
_symmetry.space_group_name_H-M   'P 1'
#
loop_
_entity.id
_entity.type
_entity.pdbx_description
1 polymer ?
#
loop_
_entity_poly.entity_id
_entity_poly.type
_entity_poly.pdbx_seq_one_letter_code
_entity_poly.pdbx_strand_id
1 'polypeptide(L)'
;MVRGTAGIPDRALTVIDGPFCSGKWQFSTIEIVPRSGEQKPEPLFVVTTGKPSALQLVEVGTDVCTKRVRSDAPPGIRVRACGV
;
A
#
# COMPACT_ATOMS: atom_id res chain seq x y z
N MET A 1 11.42 3.29 6.62
CA MET A 1 10.59 4.45 7.00
C MET A 1 10.44 5.32 5.76
N VAL A 2 9.26 5.40 5.15
CA VAL A 2 8.99 6.42 4.12
C VAL A 2 8.52 7.65 4.88
N ARG A 3 9.47 8.54 5.19
CA ARG A 3 9.24 9.77 5.95
C ARG A 3 8.69 10.83 5.00
N GLY A 4 7.54 11.45 5.31
CA GLY A 4 7.12 12.70 4.66
C GLY A 4 5.99 12.65 3.62
N THR A 5 5.29 11.54 3.42
CA THR A 5 4.05 11.55 2.60
C THR A 5 2.87 12.00 3.46
N ALA A 6 2.18 13.08 3.06
CA ALA A 6 0.97 13.53 3.74
C ALA A 6 -0.06 12.38 3.81
N GLY A 7 -0.53 12.06 5.01
CA GLY A 7 -1.52 11.00 5.25
C GLY A 7 -0.97 9.69 5.82
N ILE A 8 0.35 9.45 5.82
CA ILE A 8 0.93 8.29 6.50
C ILE A 8 1.36 8.70 7.91
N PRO A 9 0.75 8.15 8.98
CA PRO A 9 1.08 8.53 10.34
C PRO A 9 2.50 8.07 10.72
N ASP A 10 3.20 8.89 11.51
CA ASP A 10 4.49 8.52 12.13
C ASP A 10 4.26 7.58 13.31
N ARG A 11 3.82 6.36 12.99
CA ARG A 11 3.48 5.28 13.93
C ARG A 11 4.10 3.97 13.45
N ALA A 12 4.21 3.01 14.35
CA ALA A 12 4.59 1.66 13.97
C ALA A 12 3.54 1.08 13.01
N LEU A 13 4.02 0.52 11.90
CA LEU A 13 3.21 -0.14 10.87
C LEU A 13 3.59 -1.61 10.84
N THR A 14 2.61 -2.49 10.62
CA THR A 14 2.84 -3.90 10.36
C THR A 14 2.25 -4.29 9.02
N VAL A 15 2.95 -5.12 8.25
CA VAL A 15 2.37 -5.76 7.07
C VAL A 15 1.51 -6.92 7.55
N ILE A 16 0.26 -6.97 7.09
CA ILE A 16 -0.67 -8.04 7.43
C ILE A 16 -1.01 -8.93 6.23
N ASP A 17 -0.76 -8.46 5.00
CA ASP A 17 -0.93 -9.27 3.80
C ASP A 17 -0.01 -8.79 2.65
N GLY A 18 0.39 -9.73 1.78
CA GLY A 18 1.35 -9.53 0.70
C GLY A 18 2.83 -9.60 1.13
N PRO A 19 3.78 -9.09 0.33
CA PRO A 19 3.57 -8.37 -0.92
C PRO A 19 3.17 -9.29 -2.08
N PHE A 20 2.05 -9.00 -2.70
CA PHE A 20 1.66 -9.61 -3.96
C PHE A 20 2.36 -8.90 -5.10
N CYS A 21 3.21 -9.61 -5.83
CA CYS A 21 4.04 -9.02 -6.88
C CYS A 21 3.49 -9.36 -8.26
N SER A 22 3.55 -8.40 -9.18
CA SER A 22 3.37 -8.63 -10.60
C SER A 22 4.35 -7.77 -11.39
N GLY A 23 5.32 -8.41 -12.04
CA GLY A 23 6.44 -7.70 -12.65
C GLY A 23 7.18 -6.84 -11.63
N LYS A 24 7.25 -5.53 -11.88
CA LYS A 24 7.89 -4.55 -10.98
C LYS A 24 6.94 -3.97 -9.93
N TRP A 25 5.67 -4.34 -9.95
CA TRP A 25 4.64 -3.76 -9.08
C TRP A 25 4.33 -4.67 -7.91
N GLN A 26 3.95 -4.06 -6.78
CA GLN A 26 3.64 -4.76 -5.55
C GLN A 26 2.42 -4.15 -4.88
N PHE A 27 1.60 -5.02 -4.28
CA PHE A 27 0.48 -4.65 -3.42
C PHE A 27 0.65 -5.29 -2.04
N SER A 28 0.48 -4.50 -0.99
CA SER A 28 0.47 -4.98 0.39
C SER A 28 -0.66 -4.35 1.18
N THR A 29 -1.15 -5.06 2.19
CA THR A 29 -2.03 -4.50 3.20
C THR A 29 -1.22 -4.30 4.47
N ILE A 30 -1.30 -3.10 5.03
CA ILE A 30 -0.63 -2.73 6.28
C ILE A 30 -1.66 -2.28 7.32
N GLU A 31 -1.29 -2.41 8.57
CA GLU A 31 -2.05 -1.86 9.68
C GLU A 31 -1.18 -0.93 10.51
N ILE A 32 -1.81 0.11 11.05
CA ILE A 32 -1.21 0.96 12.06
C ILE A 32 -1.34 0.25 13.39
N VAL A 33 -0.21 0.05 14.08
CA VAL A 33 -0.21 -0.55 15.41
C VAL A 33 -0.96 0.39 16.37
N PRO A 34 -2.08 -0.03 16.98
CA PRO A 34 -2.86 0.82 17.88
C PRO A 34 -2.11 1.04 19.19
N ARG A 35 -2.31 2.20 19.81
CA ARG A 35 -1.88 2.44 21.21
C ARG A 35 -2.90 1.86 22.17
N SER A 36 -2.47 1.59 23.40
CA SER A 36 -3.38 1.11 24.45
C SER A 36 -4.57 2.06 24.62
N GLY A 37 -5.79 1.52 24.54
CA GLY A 37 -7.03 2.28 24.65
C GLY A 37 -7.52 2.95 23.36
N GLU A 38 -6.78 2.89 22.25
CA GLU A 38 -7.24 3.38 20.94
C GLU A 38 -8.01 2.30 20.18
N GLN A 39 -9.01 2.73 19.41
CA GLN A 39 -9.65 1.86 18.42
C GLN A 39 -8.66 1.52 17.31
N LYS A 40 -8.72 0.27 16.84
CA LYS A 40 -7.88 -0.19 15.74
C LYS A 40 -8.26 0.57 14.45
N PRO A 41 -7.32 1.27 13.80
CA PRO A 41 -7.59 1.94 12.53
C PRO A 41 -7.91 0.93 11.43
N GLU A 42 -8.64 1.39 10.41
CA GLU A 42 -8.82 0.60 9.18
C GLU A 42 -7.45 0.28 8.54
N PRO A 43 -7.26 -0.93 7.99
CA PRO A 43 -6.05 -1.26 7.25
C PRO A 43 -5.86 -0.33 6.04
N LEU A 44 -4.59 -0.06 5.72
CA LEU A 44 -4.22 0.70 4.52
C LEU A 44 -3.69 -0.26 3.47
N PHE A 45 -4.03 0.02 2.21
CA PHE A 45 -3.42 -0.63 1.06
C PHE A 45 -2.23 0.19 0.60
N VAL A 46 -1.20 -0.49 0.11
CA VAL A 46 0.03 0.13 -0.38
C VAL A 46 0.34 -0.43 -1.75
N VAL A 47 0.43 0.45 -2.74
CA VAL A 47 0.89 0.11 -4.08
C VAL A 47 2.28 0.70 -4.29
N THR A 48 3.25 -0.15 -4.61
CA THR A 48 4.60 0.27 -4.97
C THR A 48 5.03 -0.28 -6.33
N THR A 49 6.06 0.32 -6.91
CA THR A 49 6.69 -0.18 -8.13
C THR A 49 8.21 -0.01 -8.07
N GLY A 50 8.95 -0.78 -8.87
CA GLY A 50 10.40 -0.68 -8.99
C GLY A 50 11.12 -1.97 -8.67
N LYS A 51 12.40 -1.85 -8.30
CA LYS A 51 13.21 -3.00 -7.86
C LYS A 51 13.01 -3.20 -6.36
N PRO A 52 13.14 -4.43 -5.82
CA PRO A 52 13.00 -4.67 -4.39
C PRO A 52 13.90 -3.81 -3.49
N SER A 53 15.09 -3.45 -3.97
CA SER A 53 16.02 -2.57 -3.26
C SER A 53 15.76 -1.06 -3.43
N ALA A 54 14.82 -0.68 -4.29
CA ALA A 54 14.53 0.70 -4.65
C ALA A 54 13.05 0.86 -5.03
N LEU A 55 12.17 0.52 -4.09
CA LEU A 55 10.73 0.65 -4.27
C LEU A 55 10.32 2.12 -4.27
N GLN A 56 9.47 2.47 -5.21
CA GLN A 56 8.79 3.75 -5.31
C GLN A 56 7.34 3.57 -4.87
N LEU A 57 6.90 4.41 -3.94
CA LEU A 57 5.50 4.49 -3.57
C LEU A 57 4.68 5.04 -4.74
N VAL A 58 3.63 4.33 -5.13
CA VAL A 58 2.67 4.79 -6.13
C VAL A 58 1.46 5.40 -5.45
N GLU A 59 0.87 4.69 -4.50
CA GLU A 59 -0.28 5.15 -3.73
C GLU A 59 -0.38 4.42 -2.38
N VAL A 60 -0.98 5.07 -1.39
CA VAL A 60 -1.33 4.47 -0.10
C VAL A 60 -2.62 5.06 0.46
N GLY A 61 -3.50 4.20 0.94
CA GLY A 61 -4.77 4.62 1.51
C GLY A 61 -5.75 3.47 1.65
N THR A 62 -6.97 3.77 2.08
CA THR A 62 -8.09 2.82 2.07
C THR A 62 -8.69 2.64 0.68
N ASP A 63 -8.44 3.59 -0.24
CA ASP A 63 -8.64 3.46 -1.69
C ASP A 63 -7.34 3.80 -2.41
N VAL A 64 -6.84 2.85 -3.19
CA VAL A 64 -5.59 2.98 -3.96
C VAL A 64 -5.81 2.86 -5.46
N CYS A 65 -7.07 2.81 -5.91
CA CYS A 65 -7.41 2.69 -7.32
C CYS A 65 -7.31 4.02 -8.08
N THR A 66 -6.12 4.62 -8.11
CA THR A 66 -5.90 5.88 -8.82
C THR A 66 -5.76 5.69 -10.33
N LYS A 67 -5.83 6.79 -11.08
CA LYS A 67 -5.67 6.79 -12.54
C LYS A 67 -4.37 6.07 -12.97
N ARG A 68 -3.28 6.29 -12.23
CA ARG A 68 -1.98 5.66 -12.51
C ARG A 68 -2.03 4.15 -12.31
N VAL A 69 -2.66 3.68 -11.23
CA VAL A 69 -2.81 2.24 -10.97
C VAL A 69 -3.69 1.58 -12.05
N ARG A 70 -4.80 2.20 -12.44
CA ARG A 70 -5.68 1.67 -13.50
C ARG A 70 -5.00 1.55 -14.86
N SER A 71 -4.16 2.52 -15.20
CA SER A 71 -3.47 2.63 -16.49
C SER A 71 -2.25 1.73 -16.57
N ASP A 72 -1.40 1.76 -15.54
CA ASP A 72 -0.01 1.29 -15.67
C ASP A 72 0.25 -0.01 -14.91
N ALA A 73 -0.60 -0.36 -13.93
CA ALA A 73 -0.38 -1.54 -13.12
C ALA A 73 -0.77 -2.83 -13.88
N PRO A 74 -0.02 -3.92 -13.71
CA PRO A 74 -0.38 -5.21 -14.30
C PRO A 74 -1.75 -5.72 -13.82
N PRO A 75 -2.43 -6.59 -14.59
CA PRO A 75 -3.76 -7.12 -14.25
C PRO A 75 -3.87 -7.63 -12.80
N GLY A 76 -2.89 -8.40 -12.31
CA GLY A 76 -2.92 -8.94 -10.94
C GLY A 76 -2.90 -7.86 -9.84
N ILE A 77 -2.30 -6.70 -10.11
CA ILE A 77 -2.31 -5.56 -9.18
C ILE A 77 -3.64 -4.81 -9.28
N ARG A 78 -4.19 -4.63 -10.49
CA ARG A 78 -5.49 -3.97 -10.69
C ARG A 78 -6.64 -4.72 -10.03
N VAL A 79 -6.65 -6.05 -10.09
CA VAL A 79 -7.66 -6.86 -9.39
C VAL A 79 -7.65 -6.60 -7.89
N ARG A 80 -6.46 -6.45 -7.27
CA ARG A 80 -6.34 -6.18 -5.84
C ARG A 80 -6.64 -4.72 -5.48
N ALA A 81 -6.14 -3.78 -6.27
CA ALA A 81 -6.24 -2.35 -5.98
C ALA A 81 -7.57 -1.72 -6.39
N CYS A 82 -8.23 -2.26 -7.42
CA CYS A 82 -9.41 -1.69 -8.06
C CYS A 82 -10.61 -2.65 -8.11
N GLY A 83 -10.42 -3.94 -7.85
CA GLY A 83 -11.48 -4.95 -7.97
C GLY A 83 -11.86 -5.31 -9.42
N VAL A 84 -11.02 -4.98 -10.41
CA VAL A 84 -11.27 -5.20 -11.85
C VAL A 84 -10.05 -5.74 -12.60
#